data_AF-A0A2E8UV17-F1
#
_entry.id   AF-A0A2E8UV17-F1
#
_cell.length_a   1.000
_cell.length_b   1.000
_cell.length_c   1.000
_cell.angle_alpha   90.00
_cell.angle_beta   90.00
_cell.angle_gamma   90.00
#
_symmetry.space_group_name_H-M   'P 1'
#
loop_
_entity.id
_entity.type
_entity.pdbx_description
1 polymer ?
#
loop_
_entity_poly.entity_id
_entity_poly.type
_entity_poly.pdbx_seq_one_letter_code
_entity_poly.pdbx_strand_id
1 'polypeptide(L)'
;IGLVFAVAMAWQGLFIFIMSYYFHDYYFSEVYYFRDEIEGSIGYIFLMAMVLTSFKFGSKLVSSSQWRIIHKTGVYFLWAYPFSVYWWTISYYGNALLIDYVFYWIGFLAFLARIVAWGKMRYEKLTNKNMIDQYFGIFVILLGLTMSVTSLYWQAILTKYLTFFSWSATFELWLPFWPFEPFLSLMVIGLGTMILTNEDTESQC
;
A
#
# COMPACT_ATOMS: atom_id res chain seq x y z
N ILE A 1 15.25 11.85 -11.45
CA ILE A 1 14.30 11.15 -10.56
C ILE A 1 14.86 9.79 -10.11
N GLY A 2 15.18 8.85 -11.00
CA GLY A 2 15.72 7.54 -10.59
C GLY A 2 17.03 7.57 -9.79
N LEU A 3 17.98 8.43 -10.15
CA LEU A 3 19.25 8.58 -9.43
C LEU A 3 19.06 9.17 -8.02
N VAL A 4 18.20 10.20 -7.88
CA VAL A 4 17.92 10.85 -6.59
C VAL A 4 17.23 9.87 -5.64
N PHE A 5 16.30 9.07 -6.16
CA PHE A 5 15.66 8.00 -5.41
C PHE A 5 16.66 6.92 -4.97
N ALA A 6 17.54 6.48 -5.88
CA ALA A 6 18.60 5.52 -5.55
C ALA A 6 19.55 6.05 -4.47
N VAL A 7 19.91 7.34 -4.50
CA VAL A 7 20.76 7.98 -3.48
C VAL A 7 20.05 8.06 -2.12
N ALA A 8 18.78 8.48 -2.08
CA ALA A 8 18.01 8.54 -0.83
C ALA A 8 17.86 7.14 -0.19
N MET A 9 17.69 6.11 -1.02
CA MET A 9 17.55 4.73 -0.54
C MET A 9 18.89 4.10 -0.17
N ALA A 10 19.99 4.46 -0.85
CA ALA A 10 21.34 4.09 -0.42
C ALA A 10 21.68 4.73 0.94
N TRP A 11 21.24 5.96 1.17
CA TRP A 11 21.36 6.63 2.47
C TRP A 11 20.56 5.91 3.56
N GLN A 12 19.33 5.50 3.26
CA GLN A 12 18.53 4.68 4.19
C GLN A 12 19.19 3.33 4.50
N GLY A 13 19.69 2.62 3.48
CA GLY A 13 20.39 1.34 3.67
C GLY A 13 21.67 1.49 4.50
N LEU A 14 22.43 2.57 4.28
CA LEU A 14 23.59 2.92 5.09
C LEU A 14 23.21 3.21 6.54
N PHE A 15 22.10 3.90 6.79
CA PHE A 15 21.60 4.15 8.15
C PHE A 15 21.30 2.84 8.88
N ILE A 16 20.59 1.90 8.24
CA ILE A 16 20.30 0.58 8.83
C ILE A 16 21.61 -0.17 9.11
N PHE A 17 22.55 -0.18 8.16
CA PHE A 17 23.84 -0.83 8.35
C PHE A 17 24.61 -0.25 9.55
N ILE A 18 24.68 1.09 9.67
CA ILE A 18 25.34 1.76 10.78
C ILE A 18 24.66 1.41 12.12
N MET A 19 23.33 1.48 12.17
CA MET A 19 22.57 1.17 13.38
C MET A 19 22.72 -0.30 13.79
N SER A 20 22.62 -1.24 12.84
CA SER A 20 22.75 -2.67 13.11
C SER A 20 24.17 -3.09 13.48
N TYR A 21 25.21 -2.41 12.99
CA TYR A 21 26.61 -2.78 13.25
C TYR A 21 27.20 -2.07 14.47
N TYR A 22 27.04 -0.74 14.56
CA TYR A 22 27.67 0.07 15.62
C TYR A 22 26.77 0.26 16.84
N PHE A 23 25.46 0.22 16.67
CA PHE A 23 24.47 0.45 17.73
C PHE A 23 23.59 -0.78 17.95
N HIS A 24 24.14 -1.99 17.74
CA HIS A 24 23.33 -3.21 17.66
C HIS A 24 22.49 -3.44 18.91
N ASP A 25 23.03 -3.19 20.11
CA ASP A 25 22.31 -3.41 21.37
C ASP A 25 21.06 -2.53 21.44
N TYR A 26 21.19 -1.25 21.08
CA TYR A 26 20.07 -0.31 21.00
C TYR A 26 19.12 -0.63 19.86
N TYR A 27 19.66 -0.98 18.69
CA TYR A 27 18.85 -1.32 17.51
C TYR A 27 17.97 -2.54 17.78
N PHE A 28 18.52 -3.62 18.34
CA PHE A 28 17.78 -4.85 18.62
C PHE A 28 16.84 -4.77 19.83
N SER A 29 17.07 -3.85 20.77
CA SER A 29 16.21 -3.69 21.95
C SER A 29 15.06 -2.70 21.75
N GLU A 30 15.30 -1.58 21.06
CA GLU A 30 14.35 -0.46 21.03
C GLU A 30 13.77 -0.19 19.63
N VAL A 31 14.44 -0.61 18.57
CA VAL A 31 14.08 -0.27 17.18
C VAL A 31 13.61 -1.49 16.40
N TYR A 32 14.07 -2.68 16.77
CA TYR A 32 13.84 -3.91 16.01
C TYR A 32 12.50 -4.56 16.36
N TYR A 33 11.54 -4.45 15.44
CA TYR A 33 10.46 -5.42 15.33
C TYR A 33 10.74 -6.35 14.15
N PHE A 34 10.66 -7.66 14.39
CA PHE A 34 10.93 -8.69 13.37
C PHE A 34 10.09 -8.49 12.09
N ARG A 35 8.84 -8.06 12.26
CA ARG A 35 7.93 -7.68 11.17
C ARG A 35 8.51 -6.53 10.33
N ASP A 36 8.98 -5.46 10.97
CA ASP A 36 9.52 -4.28 10.29
C ASP A 36 10.81 -4.62 9.55
N GLU A 37 11.61 -5.54 10.07
CA GLU A 37 12.79 -6.07 9.38
C GLU A 37 12.42 -6.89 8.14
N ILE A 38 11.37 -7.71 8.19
CA ILE A 38 10.85 -8.43 7.01
C ILE A 38 10.35 -7.44 5.96
N GLU A 39 9.52 -6.48 6.37
CA GLU A 39 8.97 -5.45 5.48
C GLU A 39 10.10 -4.63 4.83
N GLY A 40 11.08 -4.21 5.63
CA GLY A 40 12.27 -3.49 5.19
C GLY A 40 13.13 -4.32 4.23
N SER A 41 13.43 -5.58 4.58
CA SER A 41 14.22 -6.50 3.75
C SER A 41 13.59 -6.73 2.38
N ILE A 42 12.28 -6.98 2.32
CA ILE A 42 11.55 -7.12 1.05
C ILE A 42 11.62 -5.81 0.25
N GLY A 43 11.49 -4.67 0.92
CA GLY A 43 11.66 -3.35 0.31
C GLY A 43 13.04 -3.18 -0.35
N TYR A 44 14.11 -3.58 0.33
CA TYR A 44 15.47 -3.53 -0.22
C TYR A 44 15.69 -4.49 -1.39
N ILE A 45 15.09 -5.67 -1.37
CA ILE A 45 15.14 -6.61 -2.52
C ILE A 45 14.50 -5.96 -3.75
N PHE A 46 13.30 -5.40 -3.60
CA PHE A 46 12.64 -4.69 -4.71
C PHE A 46 13.46 -3.50 -5.19
N LEU A 47 14.03 -2.72 -4.26
CA LEU A 47 14.89 -1.60 -4.60
C LEU A 47 16.10 -2.04 -5.41
N MET A 48 16.86 -3.01 -4.90
CA MET A 48 18.06 -3.51 -5.56
C MET A 48 17.72 -4.03 -6.95
N ALA A 49 16.64 -4.81 -7.08
CA ALA A 49 16.16 -5.29 -8.37
C ALA A 49 15.88 -4.12 -9.33
N MET A 50 15.09 -3.13 -8.91
CA MET A 50 14.75 -1.97 -9.73
C MET A 50 15.97 -1.12 -10.11
N VAL A 51 16.94 -0.95 -9.21
CA VAL A 51 18.18 -0.20 -9.47
C VAL A 51 19.01 -0.94 -10.51
N LEU A 52 19.27 -2.23 -10.30
CA LEU A 52 20.05 -3.04 -11.24
C LEU A 52 19.40 -3.10 -12.62
N THR A 53 18.08 -3.28 -12.70
CA THR A 53 17.35 -3.34 -13.97
C THR A 53 17.16 -1.97 -14.64
N SER A 54 17.48 -0.86 -13.96
CA SER A 54 17.48 0.48 -14.56
C SER A 54 18.75 0.79 -15.36
N PHE A 55 19.86 0.08 -15.11
CA PHE A 55 21.09 0.26 -15.87
C PHE A 55 21.12 -0.60 -17.13
N LYS A 56 21.80 -0.12 -18.19
CA LYS A 56 21.94 -0.82 -19.49
C LYS A 56 22.48 -2.25 -19.37
N PHE A 57 23.24 -2.54 -18.30
CA PHE A 57 23.73 -3.89 -18.03
C PHE A 57 22.61 -4.80 -17.51
N GLY A 58 21.92 -4.41 -16.42
CA GLY A 58 20.87 -5.24 -15.83
C GLY A 58 19.58 -5.26 -16.64
N SER A 59 19.27 -4.21 -17.41
CA SER A 59 18.11 -4.19 -18.31
C SER A 59 18.19 -5.23 -19.43
N LYS A 60 19.39 -5.75 -19.75
CA LYS A 60 19.59 -6.84 -20.71
C LYS A 60 19.30 -8.23 -20.12
N LEU A 61 19.28 -8.35 -18.80
CA LEU A 61 19.04 -9.62 -18.08
C LEU A 61 17.55 -9.92 -17.93
N VAL A 62 16.68 -8.97 -18.25
CA VAL A 62 15.23 -9.07 -18.09
C VAL A 62 14.50 -8.69 -19.37
N SER A 63 13.39 -9.37 -19.67
CA SER A 63 12.50 -8.96 -20.75
C SER A 63 11.74 -7.68 -20.39
N SER A 64 11.21 -6.97 -21.39
CA SER A 64 10.40 -5.75 -21.17
C SER A 64 9.18 -6.00 -20.28
N SER A 65 8.59 -7.20 -20.32
CA SER A 65 7.47 -7.58 -19.46
C SER A 65 7.92 -7.75 -18.01
N GLN A 66 9.00 -8.49 -17.77
CA GLN A 66 9.58 -8.69 -16.43
C GLN A 66 10.02 -7.37 -15.83
N TRP A 67 10.67 -6.51 -16.61
CA TRP A 67 11.06 -5.17 -16.18
C TRP A 67 9.84 -4.36 -15.71
N ARG A 68 8.76 -4.36 -16.50
CA ARG A 68 7.52 -3.65 -16.13
C ARG A 68 6.89 -4.22 -14.87
N ILE A 69 6.90 -5.54 -14.67
CA ILE A 69 6.39 -6.19 -13.47
C ILE A 69 7.21 -5.76 -12.26
N ILE A 70 8.54 -5.94 -12.30
CA ILE A 70 9.47 -5.60 -11.20
C ILE A 70 9.30 -4.14 -10.77
N HIS A 71 9.31 -3.22 -11.73
CA HIS A 71 9.18 -1.80 -11.42
C HIS A 71 7.78 -1.43 -10.94
N LYS A 72 6.73 -2.07 -11.48
CA LYS A 72 5.36 -1.81 -11.02
C LYS A 72 5.19 -2.31 -9.59
N THR A 73 5.49 -3.59 -9.31
CA THR A 73 5.33 -4.18 -7.98
C THR A 73 6.24 -3.50 -6.96
N GLY A 74 7.49 -3.22 -7.32
CA GLY A 74 8.43 -2.51 -6.45
C GLY A 74 7.94 -1.11 -6.08
N VAL A 75 7.42 -0.33 -7.03
CA VAL A 75 6.83 0.98 -6.72
C VAL A 75 5.61 0.87 -5.81
N TYR A 76 4.71 -0.09 -6.05
CA TYR A 76 3.54 -0.29 -5.18
C TYR A 76 3.95 -0.70 -3.76
N PHE A 77 4.90 -1.63 -3.62
CA PHE A 77 5.40 -2.07 -2.32
C PHE A 77 6.09 -0.94 -1.55
N LEU A 78 6.99 -0.20 -2.21
CA LEU A 78 7.71 0.92 -1.60
C LEU A 78 6.82 2.11 -1.26
N TRP A 79 5.67 2.28 -1.92
CA TRP A 79 4.66 3.26 -1.53
C TRP A 79 3.73 2.77 -0.43
N ALA A 80 3.41 1.48 -0.43
CA ALA A 80 2.55 0.86 0.58
C ALA A 80 3.13 1.02 1.99
N TYR A 81 4.44 0.83 2.14
CA TYR A 81 5.14 0.94 3.42
C TYR A 81 5.01 2.32 4.11
N PRO A 82 5.49 3.43 3.52
CA PRO A 82 5.35 4.74 4.17
C PRO A 82 3.89 5.13 4.35
N PHE A 83 3.00 4.78 3.40
CA PHE A 83 1.57 5.01 3.57
C PHE A 83 1.01 4.28 4.79
N SER A 84 1.35 3.01 5.02
CA SER A 84 0.90 2.28 6.20
C SER A 84 1.46 2.87 7.49
N VAL A 85 2.72 3.31 7.51
CA VAL A 85 3.34 3.95 8.69
C VAL A 85 2.56 5.19 9.11
N TYR A 86 2.27 6.10 8.17
CA TYR A 86 1.49 7.30 8.49
C TYR A 86 0.05 6.97 8.87
N TRP A 87 -0.56 5.95 8.25
CA TRP A 87 -1.89 5.50 8.62
C TRP A 87 -1.95 4.98 10.08
N TRP A 88 -0.99 4.17 10.50
CA TRP A 88 -0.91 3.67 11.88
C TRP A 88 -0.67 4.81 12.88
N THR A 89 0.12 5.80 12.50
CA THR A 89 0.37 7.01 13.32
C THR A 89 -0.91 7.77 13.62
N ILE A 90 -1.76 8.02 12.62
CA ILE A 90 -3.01 8.76 12.82
C ILE A 90 -4.15 7.91 13.41
N SER A 91 -4.08 6.58 13.28
CA SER A 91 -5.20 5.69 13.60
C SER A 91 -5.02 4.92 14.92
N TYR A 92 -3.78 4.76 15.40
CA TYR A 92 -3.47 3.90 16.56
C TYR A 92 -2.61 4.59 17.63
N TYR A 93 -1.45 5.17 17.26
CA TYR A 93 -0.46 5.61 18.24
C TYR A 93 -0.88 6.85 19.07
N GLY A 94 -1.90 7.60 18.62
CA GLY A 94 -2.55 8.63 19.43
C GLY A 94 -1.76 9.94 19.62
N ASN A 95 -0.55 10.03 19.08
CA ASN A 95 0.37 11.18 19.18
C ASN A 95 0.75 11.75 17.80
N ALA A 96 -0.19 11.72 16.84
CA ALA A 96 0.04 12.18 15.48
C ALA A 96 0.32 13.69 15.40
N LEU A 97 1.38 14.05 14.68
CA LEU A 97 1.73 15.41 14.34
C LEU A 97 1.01 15.82 13.04
N LEU A 98 0.93 17.14 12.80
CA LEU A 98 0.33 17.66 11.56
C LEU A 98 0.97 17.07 10.29
N ILE A 99 2.28 16.82 10.34
CA ILE A 99 3.03 16.25 9.21
C ILE A 99 2.57 14.83 8.86
N ASP A 100 2.13 14.05 9.85
CA ASP A 100 1.64 12.68 9.63
C ASP A 100 0.32 12.69 8.87
N TYR A 101 -0.59 13.61 9.22
CA TYR A 101 -1.82 13.83 8.46
C TYR A 101 -1.54 14.27 7.02
N VAL A 102 -0.58 15.17 6.82
CA VAL A 102 -0.21 15.64 5.46
C VAL A 102 0.30 14.48 4.61
N PHE A 103 1.23 13.68 5.11
CA PHE A 103 1.78 12.55 4.36
C PHE A 103 0.74 11.45 4.13
N TYR A 104 -0.11 11.16 5.12
CA TYR A 104 -1.24 10.25 4.96
C TYR A 104 -2.15 10.69 3.80
N TRP A 105 -2.61 11.95 3.81
CA TRP A 105 -3.54 12.45 2.79
C TRP A 105 -2.91 12.50 1.40
N ILE A 106 -1.63 12.87 1.28
CA ILE A 106 -0.91 12.83 0.00
C ILE A 106 -0.85 11.38 -0.52
N GLY A 107 -0.49 10.42 0.34
CA GLY A 107 -0.46 9.00 -0.03
C GLY A 107 -1.83 8.48 -0.43
N PHE A 108 -2.86 8.78 0.36
CA PHE A 108 -4.24 8.40 0.08
C PHE A 108 -4.72 8.96 -1.26
N LEU A 109 -4.51 10.26 -1.52
CA LEU A 109 -4.88 10.91 -2.77
C LEU A 109 -4.14 10.33 -3.97
N ALA A 110 -2.87 9.94 -3.81
CA ALA A 110 -2.11 9.29 -4.89
C ALA A 110 -2.73 7.95 -5.29
N PHE A 111 -3.16 7.12 -4.32
CA PHE A 111 -3.87 5.87 -4.62
C PHE A 111 -5.28 6.12 -5.15
N LEU A 112 -6.01 7.06 -4.58
CA LEU A 112 -7.34 7.43 -5.03
C LEU A 112 -7.32 7.89 -6.50
N ALA A 113 -6.37 8.74 -6.88
CA ALA A 113 -6.20 9.19 -8.26
C ALA A 113 -5.98 8.02 -9.23
N ARG A 114 -5.25 6.97 -8.82
CA ARG A 114 -5.07 5.75 -9.63
C ARG A 114 -6.37 4.95 -9.75
N ILE A 115 -7.14 4.82 -8.68
CA ILE A 115 -8.45 4.14 -8.71
C ILE A 115 -9.42 4.90 -9.62
N VAL A 116 -9.46 6.23 -9.51
CA VAL A 116 -10.29 7.09 -10.37
C VAL A 116 -9.88 6.98 -11.83
N ALA A 117 -8.58 7.02 -12.13
CA ALA A 117 -8.10 6.86 -13.51
C ALA A 117 -8.47 5.49 -14.10
N TRP A 118 -8.32 4.42 -13.30
CA TRP A 118 -8.73 3.08 -13.68
C TRP A 118 -10.25 2.96 -13.89
N GLY A 119 -11.04 3.53 -12.97
CA GLY A 119 -12.50 3.58 -13.07
C GLY A 119 -12.98 4.35 -14.30
N LYS A 120 -12.37 5.51 -14.59
CA LYS A 120 -12.68 6.31 -15.79
C LYS A 120 -12.49 5.50 -17.07
N MET A 121 -11.35 4.80 -17.19
CA MET A 121 -11.07 3.97 -18.37
C MET A 121 -12.08 2.84 -18.58
N ARG A 122 -12.68 2.32 -17.50
CA ARG A 122 -13.71 1.28 -17.56
C ARG A 122 -15.09 1.88 -17.85
N TYR A 123 -15.40 2.99 -17.20
CA TYR A 123 -16.65 3.70 -17.39
C TYR A 123 -16.85 4.18 -18.84
N GLU A 124 -15.78 4.62 -19.51
CA GLU A 124 -15.82 5.01 -20.93
C GLU A 124 -16.14 3.84 -21.88
N LYS A 125 -15.91 2.59 -21.45
CA LYS A 125 -16.20 1.39 -22.23
C LYS A 125 -17.59 0.81 -21.97
N LEU A 126 -18.26 1.28 -20.93
CA LEU A 126 -19.60 0.78 -20.56
C LEU A 126 -20.63 1.16 -21.63
N THR A 127 -21.20 0.15 -22.27
CA THR A 127 -22.26 0.30 -23.27
C THR A 127 -23.65 0.29 -22.66
N ASN A 128 -23.89 -0.59 -21.68
CA ASN A 128 -25.12 -0.65 -20.92
C ASN A 128 -24.86 -0.32 -19.45
N LYS A 129 -25.76 0.47 -18.87
CA LYS A 129 -25.59 1.05 -17.54
C LYS A 129 -26.67 0.49 -16.62
N ASN A 130 -26.29 -0.46 -15.78
CA ASN A 130 -27.18 -0.95 -14.73
C ASN A 130 -27.35 0.12 -13.64
N MET A 131 -28.59 0.53 -13.39
CA MET A 131 -28.89 1.53 -12.36
C MET A 131 -28.58 1.00 -10.95
N ILE A 132 -28.76 -0.31 -10.70
CA ILE A 132 -28.52 -0.92 -9.39
C ILE A 132 -27.02 -0.90 -9.07
N ASP A 133 -26.19 -1.37 -9.99
CA ASP A 133 -24.73 -1.38 -9.81
C ASP A 133 -24.16 0.05 -9.69
N GLN A 134 -24.78 1.03 -10.35
CA GLN A 134 -24.38 2.43 -10.19
C GLN A 134 -24.62 2.95 -8.77
N TYR A 135 -25.85 2.82 -8.26
CA TYR A 135 -26.16 3.30 -6.92
C TYR A 135 -25.38 2.53 -5.85
N PHE A 136 -25.27 1.21 -6.00
CA PHE A 136 -24.52 0.38 -5.07
C PHE A 136 -23.03 0.68 -5.11
N GLY A 137 -22.43 0.81 -6.31
CA GLY A 137 -21.03 1.17 -6.48
C GLY A 137 -20.70 2.54 -5.87
N ILE A 138 -21.53 3.56 -6.11
CA ILE A 138 -21.38 4.90 -5.49
C ILE A 138 -21.48 4.81 -3.96
N PHE A 139 -22.45 4.07 -3.43
CA PHE A 139 -22.60 3.86 -2.00
C PHE A 139 -21.34 3.24 -1.38
N VAL A 140 -20.80 2.20 -2.01
CA VAL A 140 -19.56 1.53 -1.55
C VAL A 140 -18.37 2.48 -1.62
N ILE A 141 -18.25 3.33 -2.66
CA ILE A 141 -17.22 4.36 -2.74
C ILE A 141 -17.33 5.37 -1.58
N LEU A 142 -18.54 5.88 -1.31
CA LEU A 142 -18.79 6.82 -0.21
C LEU A 142 -18.48 6.20 1.15
N LEU A 143 -18.79 4.92 1.33
CA LEU A 143 -18.43 4.17 2.52
C LEU A 143 -16.91 4.13 2.70
N GLY A 144 -16.16 3.78 1.66
CA GLY A 144 -14.69 3.73 1.72
C GLY A 144 -14.04 5.10 1.97
N LEU A 145 -14.60 6.18 1.40
CA LEU A 145 -14.18 7.56 1.69
C LEU A 145 -14.47 7.96 3.15
N THR A 146 -15.59 7.51 3.71
CA THR A 146 -15.89 7.76 5.12
C THR A 146 -14.90 7.01 6.00
N MET A 147 -14.62 5.75 5.67
CA MET A 147 -13.65 4.92 6.41
C MET A 147 -12.24 5.51 6.42
N SER A 148 -11.81 6.21 5.37
CA SER A 148 -10.48 6.84 5.34
C SER A 148 -10.35 7.99 6.33
N VAL A 149 -11.44 8.72 6.60
CA VAL A 149 -11.46 9.81 7.59
C VAL A 149 -11.60 9.28 9.01
N THR A 150 -12.42 8.24 9.20
CA THR A 150 -12.82 7.77 10.53
C THR A 150 -11.99 6.60 11.05
N SER A 151 -10.75 6.43 10.56
CA SER A 151 -9.89 5.27 10.88
C SER A 151 -9.72 5.04 12.38
N LEU A 152 -9.52 6.11 13.15
CA LEU A 152 -9.37 6.09 14.60
C LEU A 152 -10.54 5.42 15.35
N TYR A 153 -11.75 5.44 14.79
CA TYR A 153 -12.94 4.88 15.45
C TYR A 153 -13.12 3.38 15.22
N TRP A 154 -12.68 2.87 14.06
CA TRP A 154 -12.91 1.46 13.71
C TRP A 154 -11.66 0.59 13.81
N GLN A 155 -10.46 1.18 13.83
CA GLN A 155 -9.17 0.47 13.86
C GLN A 155 -9.14 -0.60 14.96
N ALA A 156 -9.33 -0.20 16.22
CA ALA A 156 -9.26 -1.12 17.37
C ALA A 156 -10.29 -2.26 17.31
N ILE A 157 -11.49 -1.97 16.80
CA ILE A 157 -12.55 -2.96 16.62
C ILE A 157 -12.13 -3.97 15.56
N LEU A 158 -11.66 -3.49 14.40
CA LEU A 158 -11.23 -4.34 13.29
C LEU A 158 -10.02 -5.19 13.65
N THR A 159 -8.99 -4.63 14.29
CA THR A 159 -7.84 -5.40 14.76
C THR A 159 -8.30 -6.53 15.67
N LYS A 160 -9.15 -6.25 16.67
CA LYS A 160 -9.66 -7.26 17.60
C LYS A 160 -10.36 -8.42 16.89
N TYR A 161 -11.13 -8.15 15.84
CA TYR A 161 -11.80 -9.20 15.07
C TYR A 161 -10.84 -9.96 14.16
N LEU A 162 -9.94 -9.26 13.49
CA LEU A 162 -8.99 -9.87 12.54
C LEU A 162 -8.00 -10.76 13.29
N THR A 163 -7.53 -10.35 14.47
CA THR A 163 -6.55 -11.09 15.28
C THR A 163 -7.19 -12.00 16.33
N PHE A 164 -8.52 -12.15 16.33
CA PHE A 164 -9.23 -13.00 17.29
C PHE A 164 -8.72 -14.44 17.28
N PHE A 165 -8.41 -14.97 16.09
CA PHE A 165 -7.84 -16.31 15.94
C PHE A 165 -6.31 -16.28 16.05
N SER A 166 -5.75 -17.25 16.76
CA SER A 166 -4.30 -17.36 17.00
C SER A 166 -3.47 -17.45 15.71
N TRP A 167 -3.96 -18.16 14.69
CA TRP A 167 -3.29 -18.24 13.39
C TRP A 167 -3.18 -16.87 12.71
N SER A 168 -4.19 -16.01 12.89
CA SER A 168 -4.20 -14.68 12.31
C SER A 168 -3.35 -13.70 13.10
N ALA A 169 -3.39 -13.76 14.44
CA ALA A 169 -2.47 -12.99 15.28
C ALA A 169 -1.01 -13.32 14.96
N THR A 170 -0.71 -14.58 14.63
CA THR A 170 0.63 -14.99 14.23
C THR A 170 1.08 -14.29 12.95
N PHE A 171 0.18 -13.96 12.02
CA PHE A 171 0.54 -13.24 10.80
C PHE A 171 1.00 -11.80 11.06
N GLU A 172 0.67 -11.18 12.19
CA GLU A 172 1.23 -9.87 12.55
C GLU A 172 2.77 -9.91 12.63
N LEU A 173 3.35 -11.08 12.91
CA LEU A 173 4.80 -11.26 13.00
C LEU A 173 5.46 -11.50 11.63
N TRP A 174 4.75 -12.12 10.69
CA TRP A 174 5.36 -12.70 9.48
C TRP A 174 4.90 -12.05 8.18
N LEU A 175 3.67 -11.53 8.13
CA LEU A 175 3.08 -11.06 6.90
C LEU A 175 3.14 -9.53 6.84
N PRO A 176 3.86 -8.97 5.84
CA PRO A 176 3.89 -7.54 5.60
C PRO A 176 2.49 -6.94 5.59
N PHE A 177 2.32 -5.86 6.33
CA PHE A 177 1.10 -5.08 6.39
C PHE A 177 -0.12 -5.78 6.98
N TRP A 178 -0.05 -7.02 7.47
CA TRP A 178 -1.19 -7.67 8.13
C TRP A 178 -1.70 -6.83 9.31
N PRO A 179 -3.02 -6.66 9.48
CA PRO A 179 -4.14 -7.27 8.74
C PRO A 179 -4.70 -6.41 7.57
N PHE A 180 -3.83 -5.65 6.91
CA PHE A 180 -4.11 -4.78 5.77
C PHE A 180 -5.08 -3.62 6.05
N GLU A 181 -5.30 -3.29 7.32
CA GLU A 181 -6.12 -2.17 7.78
C GLU A 181 -5.82 -0.83 7.07
N PRO A 182 -4.55 -0.42 6.87
CA PRO A 182 -4.25 0.83 6.17
C PRO A 182 -4.87 0.92 4.77
N PHE A 183 -5.01 -0.21 4.10
CA PHE A 183 -5.45 -0.30 2.71
C PHE A 183 -6.96 -0.54 2.59
N LEU A 184 -7.65 -0.84 3.68
CA LEU A 184 -9.06 -1.27 3.66
C LEU A 184 -9.97 -0.22 3.01
N SER A 185 -9.80 1.06 3.35
CA SER A 185 -10.57 2.16 2.73
C SER A 185 -10.39 2.21 1.21
N LEU A 186 -9.16 2.09 0.73
CA LEU A 186 -8.82 2.07 -0.69
C LEU A 186 -9.35 0.82 -1.39
N MET A 187 -9.32 -0.35 -0.73
CA MET A 187 -9.90 -1.59 -1.25
C MET A 187 -11.42 -1.46 -1.41
N VAL A 188 -12.11 -0.89 -0.43
CA VAL A 188 -13.56 -0.63 -0.50
C VAL A 188 -13.88 0.33 -1.64
N ILE A 189 -13.13 1.43 -1.80
CA ILE A 189 -13.30 2.34 -2.94
C ILE A 189 -13.05 1.63 -4.27
N GLY A 190 -12.01 0.80 -4.35
CA GLY A 190 -11.69 0.00 -5.53
C GLY A 190 -12.82 -0.97 -5.91
N LEU A 191 -13.40 -1.67 -4.91
CA LEU A 191 -14.55 -2.55 -5.10
C LEU A 191 -15.79 -1.77 -5.57
N GLY A 192 -16.10 -0.63 -4.93
CA GLY A 192 -17.21 0.21 -5.37
C GLY A 192 -17.03 0.74 -6.80
N THR A 193 -15.78 1.08 -7.17
CA THR A 193 -15.43 1.47 -8.55
C THR A 193 -15.58 0.30 -9.52
N MET A 194 -15.24 -0.92 -9.11
CA MET A 194 -15.42 -2.14 -9.91
C MET A 194 -16.90 -2.40 -10.18
N ILE A 195 -17.74 -2.33 -9.16
CA ILE A 195 -19.20 -2.51 -9.25
C ILE A 195 -19.80 -1.41 -10.15
N LEU A 196 -19.43 -0.15 -9.92
CA LEU A 196 -19.89 0.99 -10.72
C LEU A 196 -19.54 0.86 -12.22
N THR A 197 -18.51 0.10 -12.54
CA THR A 197 -17.99 -0.11 -13.89
C THR A 197 -18.08 -1.58 -14.30
N ASN A 198 -19.07 -2.29 -13.77
CA ASN A 198 -19.39 -3.64 -14.18
C ASN A 198 -20.21 -3.61 -15.47
N GLU A 199 -19.90 -4.51 -16.39
CA GLU A 199 -20.70 -4.69 -17.60
C GLU A 199 -21.77 -5.72 -17.29
N ASP A 200 -23.05 -5.42 -17.55
CA ASP A 200 -24.11 -6.42 -17.45
C ASP A 200 -23.81 -7.55 -18.44
N THR A 201 -23.53 -8.74 -17.91
CA THR A 201 -23.38 -9.97 -18.70
C THR A 201 -24.66 -10.43 -19.42
N GLU A 202 -25.78 -9.72 -19.25
CA GLU A 202 -27.08 -10.12 -19.82
C GLU A 202 -27.24 -9.84 -21.32
N SER A 203 -26.28 -9.21 -22.00
CA SER A 203 -26.38 -8.94 -23.45
C SER A 203 -25.60 -9.89 -24.35
N GLN A 204 -25.20 -11.08 -23.87
CA GLN A 204 -24.50 -12.11 -24.67
C GLN A 204 -25.22 -13.47 -24.77
N CYS A 205 -26.52 -13.54 -24.49
CA CYS A 205 -27.35 -14.72 -24.80
C CYS A 205 -28.46 -14.37 -25.79
#